data_AF-A0A1Q7HZ12-F1
#
_entry.id   AF-A0A1Q7HZ12-F1
#
_cell.length_a   1.000
_cell.length_b   1.000
_cell.length_c   1.000
_cell.angle_alpha   90.00
_cell.angle_beta   90.00
_cell.angle_gamma   90.00
#
_symmetry.space_group_name_H-M   'P 1'
#
loop_
_entity.id
_entity.type
_entity.pdbx_description
1 polymer ?
#
loop_
_entity_poly.entity_id
_entity_poly.type
_entity_poly.pdbx_seq_one_letter_code
_entity_poly.pdbx_strand_id
1 'polypeptide(L)'
;MTRSFVASPATGFRGTFTPKSLGREIAVISTLDGEILEPDDPPVSNAKTLAEYKASFWDPNTQALRFPHGNGAFTIGPDVLRGVPDTAVIVLRWRFVPAE
;
A
#
# COMPACT_ATOMS: atom_id res chain seq x y z
N MET A 1 -19.55 1.24 2.56
CA MET A 1 -18.77 -0.01 2.58
C MET A 1 -17.31 0.27 2.23
N THR A 2 -16.40 0.01 3.17
CA THR A 2 -14.95 0.02 2.96
C THR A 2 -14.53 -0.97 1.87
N ARG A 3 -13.69 -0.54 0.91
CA ARG A 3 -13.14 -1.40 -0.15
C ARG A 3 -11.70 -1.77 0.15
N SER A 4 -11.42 -3.06 0.39
CA SER A 4 -10.06 -3.56 0.60
C SER A 4 -9.41 -4.00 -0.71
N PHE A 5 -8.08 -3.88 -0.79
CA PHE A 5 -7.29 -4.33 -1.94
C PHE A 5 -5.87 -4.73 -1.52
N VAL A 6 -5.19 -5.48 -2.39
CA VAL A 6 -3.77 -5.81 -2.29
C VAL A 6 -3.05 -5.15 -3.46
N ALA A 7 -1.97 -4.43 -3.20
CA ALA A 7 -1.18 -3.81 -4.26
C ALA A 7 -0.43 -4.89 -5.06
N SER A 8 -0.23 -4.63 -6.35
CA SER A 8 0.54 -5.53 -7.22
C SER A 8 2.05 -5.29 -7.05
N PRO A 9 2.88 -6.33 -7.02
CA PRO A 9 2.51 -7.75 -7.10
C PRO A 9 1.92 -8.26 -5.79
N ALA A 10 0.80 -9.00 -5.87
CA ALA A 10 0.13 -9.56 -4.69
C ALA A 10 0.98 -10.63 -3.98
N THR A 11 1.92 -11.24 -4.70
CA THR A 11 2.92 -12.16 -4.15
C THR A 11 3.97 -11.47 -3.28
N GLY A 12 4.02 -10.14 -3.30
CA GLY A 12 4.99 -9.35 -2.55
C GLY A 12 6.40 -9.35 -3.13
N PHE A 13 7.32 -8.77 -2.37
CA PHE A 13 8.76 -8.80 -2.65
C PHE A 13 9.50 -9.53 -1.54
N ARG A 14 10.43 -10.41 -1.91
CA ARG A 14 11.34 -11.05 -0.97
C ARG A 14 12.39 -10.04 -0.51
N GLY A 15 12.66 -10.02 0.78
CA GLY A 15 13.66 -9.16 1.39
C GLY A 15 14.02 -9.64 2.78
N THR A 16 14.64 -8.76 3.55
CA THR A 16 14.96 -9.00 4.95
C THR A 16 14.32 -7.94 5.84
N PHE A 17 14.01 -8.32 7.06
CA PHE A 17 13.50 -7.40 8.08
C PHE A 17 14.10 -7.79 9.43
N THR A 18 14.36 -6.81 10.28
CA THR A 18 14.85 -7.03 11.64
C THR A 18 13.75 -6.61 12.63
N PRO A 19 12.88 -7.54 13.06
CA PRO A 19 11.90 -7.26 14.08
C PRO A 19 12.61 -6.84 15.38
N LYS A 20 12.17 -5.73 15.98
CA LYS A 20 12.69 -5.26 17.28
C LYS A 20 12.62 -6.35 18.35
N SER A 21 11.60 -7.21 18.29
CA SER A 21 11.40 -8.33 19.22
C SER A 21 12.41 -9.46 19.06
N LEU A 22 12.95 -9.67 17.86
CA LEU A 22 13.87 -10.77 17.58
C LEU A 22 15.33 -10.35 17.65
N GLY A 23 15.64 -9.06 17.44
CA GLY A 23 17.02 -8.55 17.48
C GLY A 23 17.95 -9.15 16.41
N ARG A 24 17.40 -9.88 15.44
CA ARG A 24 18.13 -10.47 14.31
C ARG A 24 17.35 -10.30 13.01
N GLU A 25 18.10 -10.30 11.92
CA GLU A 25 17.53 -10.24 10.58
C GLU A 25 16.87 -11.58 10.22
N ILE A 26 15.67 -11.51 9.63
CA ILE A 26 14.94 -12.66 9.10
C ILE A 26 14.54 -12.39 7.64
N ALA A 27 14.50 -13.46 6.84
CA ALA A 27 13.95 -13.39 5.49
C ALA A 27 12.43 -13.21 5.57
N VAL A 28 11.89 -12.28 4.79
CA VAL A 28 10.45 -11.99 4.74
C VAL A 28 9.96 -11.80 3.30
N ILE A 29 8.67 -12.01 3.11
CA ILE A 29 7.91 -11.47 1.98
C ILE A 29 7.18 -10.22 2.48
N SER A 30 7.49 -9.08 1.88
CA SER A 30 6.78 -7.83 2.09
C SER A 30 5.57 -7.77 1.17
N THR A 31 4.38 -7.45 1.69
CA THR A 31 3.20 -7.09 0.89
C THR A 31 2.68 -5.72 1.31
N LEU A 32 1.92 -5.07 0.42
CA LEU A 32 1.27 -3.80 0.67
C LEU A 32 -0.23 -3.95 0.43
N ASP A 33 -0.99 -3.86 1.51
CA ASP A 33 -2.45 -3.92 1.46
C ASP A 33 -3.02 -2.52 1.68
N GLY A 34 -4.25 -2.31 1.25
CA GLY A 34 -4.94 -1.06 1.51
C GLY A 34 -6.45 -1.17 1.68
N GLU A 35 -7.00 -0.14 2.31
CA GLU A 35 -8.42 0.06 2.50
C GLU A 35 -8.79 1.46 2.03
N ILE A 36 -9.88 1.54 1.27
CA ILE A 36 -10.52 2.80 0.89
C ILE A 36 -11.69 3.00 1.82
N LEU A 37 -11.57 4.02 2.67
CA LEU A 37 -12.59 4.41 3.63
C LEU A 37 -13.61 5.33 2.95
N GLU A 38 -14.85 5.26 3.42
CA GLU A 38 -15.89 6.22 3.04
C GLU A 38 -15.69 7.55 3.78
N PRO A 39 -16.25 8.67 3.25
CA PRO A 39 -16.13 9.98 3.88
C PRO A 39 -16.62 10.03 5.33
N ASP A 40 -17.55 9.15 5.68
CA ASP A 40 -18.18 9.07 7.00
C ASP A 40 -17.44 8.14 7.98
N ASP A 41 -16.38 7.44 7.51
CA ASP A 41 -15.56 6.60 8.38
C ASP A 41 -14.71 7.45 9.35
N PRO A 42 -14.48 6.98 10.58
CA PRO A 42 -13.71 7.72 11.57
C PRO A 42 -12.27 8.00 11.09
N PRO A 43 -11.70 9.15 11.44
CA PRO A 43 -10.35 9.53 11.01
C PRO A 43 -9.33 8.51 11.54
N VAL A 44 -8.60 7.90 10.61
CA VAL A 44 -7.50 6.97 10.92
C VAL A 44 -6.19 7.77 10.99
N SER A 45 -5.43 7.60 12.08
CA SER A 45 -4.13 8.25 12.25
C SER A 45 -3.17 7.87 11.13
N ASN A 46 -2.50 8.87 10.54
CA ASN A 46 -1.62 8.76 9.36
C ASN A 46 -2.30 8.32 8.05
N ALA A 47 -3.63 8.33 7.98
CA ALA A 47 -4.31 8.11 6.71
C ALA A 47 -4.15 9.33 5.78
N LYS A 48 -4.09 9.06 4.48
CA LYS A 48 -3.97 10.10 3.45
C LYS A 48 -5.10 9.96 2.46
N THR A 49 -5.51 11.08 1.89
CA THR A 49 -6.45 11.09 0.78
C THR A 49 -5.81 10.56 -0.50
N LEU A 50 -6.64 10.12 -1.46
CA LEU A 50 -6.15 9.75 -2.79
C LEU A 50 -5.40 10.92 -3.46
N ALA A 51 -5.86 12.17 -3.27
CA ALA A 51 -5.15 13.36 -3.76
C ALA A 51 -3.71 13.45 -3.25
N GLU A 52 -3.50 13.25 -1.95
CA GLU A 52 -2.18 13.30 -1.32
C GLU A 52 -1.27 12.17 -1.80
N TYR A 53 -1.82 10.97 -2.02
CA TYR A 53 -1.07 9.88 -2.62
C TYR A 53 -0.71 10.18 -4.08
N LYS A 54 -1.64 10.72 -4.87
CA LYS A 54 -1.38 11.09 -6.26
C LYS A 54 -0.29 12.15 -6.37
N ALA A 55 -0.30 13.15 -5.50
CA ALA A 55 0.71 14.20 -5.47
C ALA A 55 2.14 13.65 -5.27
N SER A 56 2.29 12.50 -4.60
CA SER A 56 3.60 11.94 -4.24
C SER A 56 4.02 10.72 -5.06
N PHE A 57 3.05 9.92 -5.53
CA PHE A 57 3.30 8.57 -6.06
C PHE A 57 2.59 8.29 -7.39
N TRP A 58 1.89 9.26 -7.97
CA TRP A 58 1.19 9.04 -9.25
C TRP A 58 2.18 8.85 -10.39
N ASP A 59 2.05 7.74 -11.11
CA ASP A 59 2.70 7.53 -12.39
C ASP A 59 1.69 7.82 -13.52
N PRO A 60 1.87 8.92 -14.29
CA PRO A 60 0.95 9.28 -15.35
C PRO A 60 0.98 8.29 -16.53
N ASN A 61 2.06 7.52 -16.71
CA ASN A 61 2.19 6.59 -17.83
C ASN A 61 1.37 5.32 -17.61
N THR A 62 1.33 4.84 -16.38
CA THR A 62 0.62 3.61 -16.00
C THR A 62 -0.73 3.88 -15.35
N GLN A 63 -1.06 5.16 -15.10
CA GLN A 63 -2.26 5.61 -14.38
C GLN A 63 -2.45 4.86 -13.06
N ALA A 64 -1.35 4.73 -12.30
CA ALA A 64 -1.30 3.97 -11.06
C ALA A 64 -0.55 4.76 -9.99
N LEU A 65 -0.83 4.45 -8.72
CA LEU A 65 0.05 4.85 -7.62
C LEU A 65 1.20 3.85 -7.53
N ARG A 66 2.44 4.35 -7.52
CA ARG A 66 3.65 3.53 -7.48
C ARG A 66 4.47 3.83 -6.23
N PHE A 67 4.61 2.84 -5.36
CA PHE A 67 5.32 2.92 -4.09
C PHE A 67 6.66 2.18 -4.19
N PRO A 68 7.81 2.89 -4.22
CA PRO A 68 9.13 2.26 -4.31
C PRO A 68 9.38 1.27 -3.16
N HIS A 69 9.97 0.11 -3.47
CA HIS A 69 10.35 -0.89 -2.48
C HIS A 69 11.58 -1.68 -2.93
N GLY A 70 12.75 -1.32 -2.38
CA GLY A 70 14.03 -1.89 -2.81
C GLY A 70 14.26 -1.67 -4.30
N ASN A 71 14.48 -2.77 -5.04
CA ASN A 71 14.66 -2.75 -6.50
C ASN A 71 13.34 -2.81 -7.28
N GLY A 72 12.19 -2.87 -6.60
CA GLY A 72 10.85 -2.96 -7.18
C GLY A 72 9.94 -1.82 -6.74
N ALA A 73 8.65 -1.96 -7.03
CA ALA A 73 7.62 -1.05 -6.53
C ALA A 73 6.28 -1.78 -6.41
N PHE A 74 5.52 -1.44 -5.37
CA PHE A 74 4.10 -1.80 -5.32
C PHE A 74 3.28 -0.83 -6.15
N THR A 75 2.27 -1.36 -6.81
CA THR A 75 1.39 -0.59 -7.69
C THR A 75 -0.06 -0.77 -7.29
N ILE A 76 -0.79 0.35 -7.17
CA ILE A 76 -2.24 0.38 -7.04
C ILE A 76 -2.78 0.90 -8.36
N GLY A 77 -3.24 -0.03 -9.19
CA GLY A 77 -3.62 0.23 -10.57
C GLY A 77 -4.99 0.90 -10.73
N PRO A 78 -5.32 1.30 -11.97
CA PRO A 78 -6.54 2.02 -12.28
C PRO A 78 -7.82 1.23 -11.96
N ASP A 79 -7.81 -0.10 -11.98
CA ASP A 79 -8.99 -0.90 -11.63
C ASP A 79 -9.35 -0.82 -10.14
N VAL A 80 -8.36 -0.61 -9.27
CA VAL A 80 -8.59 -0.35 -7.85
C VAL A 80 -9.07 1.08 -7.65
N LEU A 81 -8.47 2.03 -8.36
CA LEU A 81 -8.76 3.46 -8.20
C LEU A 81 -10.00 3.95 -8.97
N ARG A 82 -10.58 3.11 -9.83
CA ARG A 82 -11.77 3.47 -10.61
C ARG A 82 -12.92 3.84 -9.69
N GLY A 83 -13.48 5.03 -9.91
CA GLY A 83 -14.62 5.55 -9.14
C GLY A 83 -14.26 6.01 -7.72
N VAL A 84 -12.97 6.02 -7.36
CA VAL A 84 -12.51 6.51 -6.06
C VAL A 84 -12.30 8.02 -6.16
N PRO A 85 -13.04 8.85 -5.40
CA PRO A 85 -12.85 10.29 -5.43
C PRO A 85 -11.51 10.67 -4.80
N ASP A 86 -10.96 11.81 -5.22
CA ASP A 86 -9.68 12.31 -4.71
C ASP A 86 -9.71 12.61 -3.20
N THR A 87 -10.90 12.85 -2.64
CA THR A 87 -11.13 13.04 -1.21
C THR A 87 -11.23 11.74 -0.42
N ALA A 88 -11.30 10.57 -1.07
CA ALA A 88 -11.38 9.29 -0.38
C ALA A 88 -10.11 9.06 0.45
N VAL A 89 -10.29 8.64 1.68
CA VAL A 89 -9.18 8.29 2.58
C VAL A 89 -8.71 6.88 2.25
N ILE A 90 -7.41 6.74 1.99
CA ILE A 90 -6.78 5.46 1.72
C ILE A 90 -5.83 5.16 2.89
N VAL A 91 -5.99 3.98 3.48
CA VAL A 91 -5.10 3.47 4.53
C VAL A 91 -4.24 2.37 3.90
N LEU A 92 -2.92 2.57 3.91
CA LEU A 92 -1.97 1.58 3.41
C LEU A 92 -1.27 0.87 4.58
N ARG A 93 -1.12 -0.45 4.49
CA ARG A 93 -0.49 -1.28 5.51
C ARG A 93 0.56 -2.19 4.90
N TRP A 94 1.79 -2.02 5.35
CA TRP A 94 2.89 -2.94 5.06
C TRP A 94 2.76 -4.18 5.94
N ARG A 95 2.82 -5.36 5.31
CA ARG A 95 2.90 -6.65 6.01
C ARG A 95 4.21 -7.33 5.66
N PHE A 96 4.81 -7.97 6.66
CA PHE A 96 6.05 -8.71 6.52
C PHE A 96 5.82 -10.11 7.08
N VAL A 97 5.73 -11.11 6.21
CA VAL A 97 5.57 -12.51 6.61
C VAL A 97 6.90 -13.24 6.46
N PRO A 98 7.28 -14.15 7.39
CA PRO A 98 8.49 -14.95 7.23
C PRO A 98 8.52 -15.64 5.87
N ALA A 99 9.64 -15.54 5.17
CA ALA A 99 9.87 -16.28 3.93
C ALA A 99 10.52 -17.61 4.30
N GLU A 100 9.70 -18.65 4.47
CA GLU A 100 10.15 -20.03 4.68
C GLU A 100 11.13 -20.49 3.58
#